data_AF-A0A0C2F993-F1
#
_entry.id   AF-A0A0C2F993-F1
#
_cell.length_a   1.000
_cell.length_b   1.000
_cell.length_c   1.000
_cell.angle_alpha   90.00
_cell.angle_beta   90.00
_cell.angle_gamma   90.00
#
_symmetry.space_group_name_H-M   'P 1'
#
loop_
_entity.id
_entity.type
_entity.pdbx_description
1 polymer ?
#
loop_
_entity_poly.entity_id
_entity_poly.type
_entity_poly.pdbx_seq_one_letter_code
_entity_poly.pdbx_strand_id
1 'polypeptide(L)'
;GRGTRAVFQFYPENEHQSALIMTQATKAGFNGGLVVDYPNSVKAKKVYLVLMTGGIAQLPKALTGEEEAMEHQAHVENTGRTFTLSRKHEKKPSKGSKEWINKKRERMLKQGRTVRHESKYSGRKRKQKF
;
A
#
# COMPACT_ATOMS: atom_id res chain seq x y z
N GLY A 1 -0.92 -4.51 21.49
CA GLY A 1 -0.90 -4.82 20.05
C GLY A 1 -0.59 -3.55 19.28
N ARG A 2 0.25 -3.61 18.24
CA ARG A 2 0.50 -2.46 17.35
C ARG A 2 -0.77 -2.24 16.52
N GLY A 3 -1.48 -1.15 16.79
CA GLY A 3 -2.64 -0.76 16.00
C GLY A 3 -2.26 -0.42 14.56
N THR A 4 -3.05 -0.88 13.59
CA THR A 4 -2.83 -0.51 12.18
C THR A 4 -3.53 0.81 11.88
N ARG A 5 -2.97 1.58 10.93
CA ARG A 5 -3.52 2.88 10.53
C ARG A 5 -3.80 2.90 9.05
N ALA A 6 -4.86 3.60 8.65
CA ALA A 6 -5.20 3.87 7.26
C ALA A 6 -5.52 5.36 7.09
N VAL A 7 -5.06 5.96 5.99
CA VAL A 7 -5.30 7.38 5.70
C VAL A 7 -5.81 7.49 4.27
N PHE A 8 -6.92 8.19 4.08
CA PHE A 8 -7.51 8.44 2.78
C PHE A 8 -7.69 9.94 2.57
N GLN A 9 -7.03 10.48 1.54
CA GLN A 9 -7.32 11.82 1.06
C GLN A 9 -8.50 11.75 0.08
N PHE A 10 -9.50 12.59 0.27
CA PHE A 10 -10.66 12.67 -0.61
C PHE A 10 -11.20 14.10 -0.69
N TYR A 11 -12.11 14.33 -1.66
CA TYR A 11 -12.76 15.62 -1.91
C TYR A 11 -14.27 15.46 -1.78
N PRO A 12 -14.86 15.68 -0.59
CA PRO A 12 -16.30 15.62 -0.40
C PRO A 12 -16.99 16.79 -1.10
N GLU A 13 -18.16 16.55 -1.68
CA GLU A 13 -18.99 17.62 -2.25
C GLU A 13 -19.68 18.45 -1.17
N ASN A 14 -20.01 17.82 -0.03
CA ASN A 14 -20.68 18.45 1.10
C ASN A 14 -20.27 17.84 2.45
N GLU A 15 -20.63 18.54 3.54
CA GLU A 15 -20.33 18.08 4.90
C GLU A 15 -21.06 16.78 5.25
N HIS A 16 -22.25 16.57 4.68
CA HIS A 16 -23.03 15.36 4.93
C HIS A 16 -22.33 14.08 4.42
N GLN A 17 -21.66 14.13 3.26
CA GLN A 17 -20.85 13.03 2.74
C GLN A 17 -19.69 12.70 3.69
N SER A 18 -19.04 13.73 4.25
CA SER A 18 -17.96 13.56 5.22
C SER A 18 -18.47 12.87 6.49
N ALA A 19 -19.61 13.31 7.01
CA ALA A 19 -20.26 12.72 8.17
C ALA A 19 -20.71 11.26 7.92
N LEU A 20 -21.24 10.98 6.73
CA LEU A 20 -21.64 9.63 6.32
C LEU A 20 -20.44 8.67 6.31
N ILE A 21 -19.34 9.07 5.67
CA ILE A 21 -18.10 8.27 5.60
C ILE A 21 -17.56 8.01 7.01
N MET A 22 -17.51 9.04 7.86
CA MET A 22 -17.06 8.91 9.24
C MET A 22 -17.94 7.94 10.04
N THR A 23 -19.26 8.06 9.90
CA THR A 23 -20.23 7.17 10.57
C THR A 23 -20.04 5.72 10.16
N GLN A 24 -19.82 5.44 8.87
CA GLN A 24 -19.54 4.08 8.40
C GLN A 24 -18.22 3.54 8.92
N ALA A 25 -17.17 4.37 8.99
CA ALA A 25 -15.88 3.97 9.54
C ALA A 25 -15.99 3.59 11.02
N THR A 26 -16.69 4.40 11.83
CA THR A 26 -16.96 4.09 13.23
C THR A 26 -17.78 2.80 13.38
N LYS A 27 -18.82 2.62 12.54
CA LYS A 27 -19.62 1.39 12.54
C LYS A 27 -18.81 0.15 12.18
N ALA A 28 -17.80 0.27 11.32
CA ALA A 28 -16.87 -0.80 10.99
C ALA A 28 -15.79 -1.05 12.06
N GLY A 29 -15.81 -0.31 13.18
CA GLY A 29 -14.89 -0.49 14.30
C GLY A 29 -13.57 0.28 14.18
N PHE A 30 -13.49 1.26 13.26
CA PHE A 30 -12.35 2.17 13.19
C PHE A 30 -12.52 3.32 14.17
N ASN A 31 -11.42 3.68 14.83
CA ASN A 31 -11.29 4.92 15.59
C ASN A 31 -10.58 5.97 14.72
N GLY A 32 -10.72 7.26 15.06
CA GLY A 32 -9.98 8.34 14.41
C GLY A 32 -10.83 9.56 14.12
N GLY A 33 -10.59 10.22 12.99
CA GLY A 33 -11.23 11.50 12.65
C GLY A 33 -10.82 12.08 11.31
N LEU A 34 -11.35 13.26 11.01
CA LEU A 34 -11.00 14.06 9.84
C LEU A 34 -9.91 15.07 10.20
N VAL A 35 -8.91 15.17 9.33
CA VAL A 35 -7.87 16.21 9.38
C VAL A 35 -8.02 17.06 8.12
N VAL A 36 -8.10 18.38 8.28
CA VAL A 36 -8.34 19.32 7.17
C VAL A 36 -7.20 20.31 7.09
N ASP A 37 -6.36 20.16 6.08
CA ASP A 37 -5.31 21.13 5.78
C ASP A 37 -5.91 22.34 5.07
N TYR A 38 -5.38 23.51 5.38
CA TYR A 38 -5.74 24.83 4.87
C TYR A 38 -7.26 25.07 4.89
N PRO A 39 -7.91 25.02 6.07
CA PRO A 39 -9.37 25.09 6.19
C PRO A 39 -9.96 26.38 5.59
N ASN A 40 -9.18 27.47 5.58
CA ASN A 40 -9.59 28.77 5.09
C ASN A 40 -9.40 28.95 3.56
N SER A 41 -8.78 28.00 2.85
CA SER A 41 -8.48 28.12 1.41
C SER A 41 -9.25 27.09 0.58
N VAL A 42 -10.20 27.52 -0.24
CA VAL A 42 -10.96 26.61 -1.12
C VAL A 42 -10.05 25.86 -2.11
N LYS A 43 -8.97 26.50 -2.58
CA LYS A 43 -8.04 25.93 -3.56
C LYS A 43 -7.03 24.96 -2.94
N ALA A 44 -6.55 25.25 -1.74
CA ALA A 44 -5.52 24.46 -1.07
C ALA A 44 -6.08 23.43 -0.09
N LYS A 45 -7.38 23.51 0.24
CA LYS A 45 -8.05 22.64 1.20
C LYS A 45 -7.90 21.18 0.80
N LYS A 46 -7.41 20.37 1.73
CA LYS A 46 -7.31 18.91 1.58
C LYS A 46 -7.92 18.24 2.81
N VAL A 47 -8.81 17.29 2.57
CA VAL A 47 -9.49 16.52 3.62
C VAL A 47 -8.89 15.12 3.68
N TYR A 48 -8.50 14.71 4.88
CA TYR A 48 -7.94 13.40 5.17
C TYR A 48 -8.81 12.67 6.19
N LEU A 49 -9.25 11.46 5.86
CA LEU A 49 -9.84 10.51 6.80
C LEU A 49 -8.72 9.67 7.42
N VAL A 50 -8.49 9.81 8.72
CA VAL A 50 -7.48 9.06 9.47
C VAL A 50 -8.16 8.01 10.31
N LEU A 51 -7.92 6.74 10.00
CA LEU A 51 -8.50 5.57 10.66
C LEU A 51 -7.43 4.76 11.38
N MET A 52 -7.78 4.23 12.55
CA MET A 52 -6.91 3.47 13.42
C MET A 52 -7.65 2.24 13.97
N THR A 53 -6.97 1.11 14.02
CA THR A 53 -7.45 -0.09 14.72
C THR A 53 -6.60 -0.29 15.97
N GLY A 54 -7.22 -0.56 17.11
CA GLY A 54 -6.51 -0.78 18.38
C GLY A 54 -6.05 0.50 19.08
N GLY A 55 -6.65 0.75 20.26
CA GLY A 55 -6.32 1.90 21.11
C GLY A 55 -6.75 3.25 20.54
N ILE A 56 -6.81 4.27 21.41
CA ILE A 56 -6.98 5.66 20.99
C ILE A 56 -5.56 6.23 20.83
N ALA A 57 -5.22 6.70 19.62
CA ALA A 57 -4.00 7.42 19.36
C ALA A 57 -4.33 8.83 18.86
N GLN A 58 -3.43 9.77 19.10
CA GLN A 58 -3.65 11.15 18.70
C GLN A 58 -3.64 11.29 17.17
N LEU A 59 -4.53 12.14 16.67
CA LEU A 59 -4.63 12.49 15.25
C LEU A 59 -3.45 13.39 14.85
N PRO A 60 -2.99 13.31 13.59
CA PRO A 60 -2.02 14.25 13.04
C PRO A 60 -2.54 15.70 13.12
N LYS A 61 -1.62 16.64 13.32
CA LYS A 61 -1.94 18.07 13.29
C LYS A 61 -2.22 18.50 11.84
N ALA A 62 -3.27 19.29 11.65
CA ALA A 62 -3.61 19.88 10.35
C ALA A 62 -2.70 21.06 10.03
N LEU A 63 -2.40 21.25 8.75
CA LEU A 63 -1.60 22.38 8.28
C LEU A 63 -2.49 23.62 8.07
N THR A 64 -2.21 24.74 8.73
CA THR A 64 -3.06 25.95 8.67
C THR A 64 -2.45 27.10 7.86
N GLY A 65 -1.21 26.97 7.37
CA GLY A 65 -0.50 28.01 6.62
C GLY A 65 0.19 29.06 7.50
N GLU A 66 -0.26 29.27 8.74
CA GLU A 66 0.39 30.16 9.72
C GLU A 66 1.75 29.62 10.20
N GLU A 67 1.96 28.31 10.05
CA GLU A 67 3.18 27.59 10.45
C GLU A 67 4.24 27.58 9.34
N GLU A 68 3.90 27.99 8.12
CA GLU A 68 4.81 27.97 6.96
C GLU A 68 5.97 28.96 7.09
N ALA A 69 5.90 29.94 7.99
CA ALA A 69 7.00 30.87 8.25
C ALA A 69 8.19 30.21 9.00
N MET A 70 8.04 29.02 9.58
CA MET A 70 9.07 28.41 10.44
C MET A 70 9.58 27.04 9.98
N GLU A 71 8.99 26.43 8.95
CA GLU A 71 9.36 25.06 8.56
C GLU A 71 9.40 24.88 7.04
N HIS A 72 10.38 25.53 6.39
CA HIS A 72 10.88 25.13 5.07
C HIS A 72 11.57 23.76 5.13
N GLN A 73 10.96 22.71 5.72
CA GLN A 73 11.58 21.39 5.74
C GLN A 73 10.64 20.21 6.06
N ALA A 74 9.50 20.14 5.39
CA ALA A 74 8.79 18.86 5.29
C ALA A 74 8.32 18.63 3.85
N HIS A 75 9.28 18.38 2.96
CA HIS A 75 8.99 17.61 1.75
C HIS A 75 8.57 16.21 2.21
N VAL A 76 7.26 16.03 2.42
CA VAL A 76 6.68 14.70 2.62
C VAL A 76 6.76 14.01 1.26
N GLU A 77 7.87 13.30 1.04
CA GLU A 77 7.90 12.27 0.03
C GLU A 77 6.68 11.39 0.28
N ASN A 78 5.83 11.27 -0.72
CA ASN A 78 4.76 10.29 -0.71
C ASN A 78 5.43 8.90 -0.69
N THR A 79 5.81 8.43 0.50
CA THR A 79 6.24 7.07 0.77
C THR A 79 5.02 6.13 0.75
N GLY A 80 4.06 6.42 -0.13
CA GLY A 80 3.15 5.44 -0.67
C GLY A 80 3.98 4.35 -1.35
N ARG A 81 4.37 3.35 -0.58
CA ARG A 81 4.84 2.06 -1.09
C ARG A 81 5.99 2.18 -2.08
N THR A 82 7.09 2.80 -1.68
CA THR A 82 8.37 2.20 -1.99
C THR A 82 8.55 1.05 -0.99
N PHE A 83 7.84 -0.08 -1.19
CA PHE A 83 8.60 -1.26 -1.55
C PHE A 83 9.81 -0.81 -2.36
N THR A 84 10.93 -0.55 -1.68
CA THR A 84 12.26 -0.70 -2.23
C THR A 84 12.43 -2.19 -2.56
N LEU A 85 11.59 -2.70 -3.46
CA LEU A 85 12.09 -3.48 -4.55
C LEU A 85 13.08 -2.52 -5.19
N SER A 86 14.33 -2.61 -4.73
CA SER A 86 15.42 -2.87 -5.64
C SER A 86 14.83 -3.67 -6.79
N ARG A 87 14.33 -2.97 -7.82
CA ARG A 87 14.19 -3.53 -9.14
C ARG A 87 15.61 -3.61 -9.66
N LYS A 88 16.45 -4.40 -8.95
CA LYS A 88 17.41 -5.24 -9.63
C LYS A 88 16.57 -5.85 -10.73
N HIS A 89 16.90 -5.47 -11.95
CA HIS A 89 16.18 -5.87 -13.14
C HIS A 89 16.40 -7.38 -13.28
N GLU A 90 15.80 -8.18 -12.40
CA GLU A 90 15.78 -9.62 -12.48
C GLU A 90 14.96 -9.90 -13.71
N LYS A 91 15.68 -10.11 -14.82
CA LYS A 91 15.12 -10.52 -16.09
C LYS A 91 14.17 -11.66 -15.78
N LYS A 92 12.88 -11.48 -16.07
CA LYS A 92 11.90 -12.54 -15.91
C LYS A 92 12.43 -13.74 -16.71
N PRO A 93 12.56 -14.94 -16.10
CA PRO A 93 13.14 -16.07 -16.79
C PRO A 93 12.29 -16.40 -18.02
N SER A 94 12.96 -16.69 -19.13
CA SER A 94 12.29 -17.00 -20.39
C SER A 94 11.33 -18.18 -20.23
N LYS A 95 10.16 -18.08 -20.85
CA LYS A 95 9.12 -19.12 -20.75
C LYS A 95 9.69 -20.46 -21.24
N GLY A 96 9.63 -21.48 -20.39
CA GLY A 96 10.15 -22.82 -20.71
C GLY A 96 11.61 -23.06 -20.28
N SER A 97 12.34 -22.05 -19.79
CA SER A 97 13.65 -22.27 -19.19
C SER A 97 13.57 -23.06 -17.89
N LYS A 98 14.67 -23.68 -17.48
CA LYS A 98 14.79 -24.38 -16.19
C LYS A 98 14.46 -23.46 -15.02
N GLU A 99 14.92 -22.21 -15.07
CA GLU A 99 14.64 -21.17 -14.06
C GLU A 99 13.14 -20.85 -13.99
N TRP A 100 12.46 -20.73 -15.13
CA TRP A 100 11.02 -20.49 -15.18
C TRP A 100 10.21 -21.64 -14.60
N ILE A 101 10.64 -22.89 -14.85
CA ILE A 101 10.02 -24.09 -14.29
C ILE A 101 10.20 -24.13 -12.76
N ASN A 102 11.41 -23.84 -12.27
CA ASN A 102 11.71 -23.84 -10.84
C ASN A 102 10.93 -22.75 -10.08
N LYS A 103 10.85 -21.53 -10.63
CA LYS A 103 10.08 -20.42 -10.03
C LYS A 103 8.58 -20.75 -9.92
N LYS A 104 8.01 -21.48 -10.89
CA LYS A 104 6.63 -21.98 -10.79
C LYS A 104 6.47 -23.03 -9.71
N ARG A 105 7.41 -23.99 -9.61
CA ARG A 105 7.40 -25.04 -8.58
C ARG A 105 7.40 -24.41 -7.19
N GLU A 106 8.34 -23.50 -6.93
CA GLU A 106 8.46 -22.81 -5.65
C GLU A 106 7.18 -22.05 -5.29
N ARG A 107 6.57 -21.36 -6.26
CA ARG A 107 5.29 -20.66 -6.05
C ARG A 107 4.16 -21.62 -5.67
N MET A 108 4.07 -22.78 -6.32
CA MET A 108 3.05 -23.79 -6.01
C MET A 108 3.27 -24.41 -4.63
N LEU A 109 4.53 -24.61 -4.23
CA LEU A 109 4.90 -25.09 -2.89
C LEU A 109 4.50 -24.08 -1.80
N LYS A 110 4.78 -22.78 -2.01
CA LYS A 110 4.34 -21.69 -1.11
C LYS A 110 2.82 -21.59 -0.99
N GLN A 111 2.10 -22.02 -2.02
CA GLN A 111 0.63 -22.09 -2.04
C GLN A 111 0.09 -23.40 -1.42
N GLY A 112 0.95 -24.23 -0.82
CA GLY A 112 0.54 -25.48 -0.18
C GLY A 112 0.07 -26.57 -1.15
N ARG A 113 0.33 -26.43 -2.45
CA ARG A 113 -0.06 -27.42 -3.45
C ARG A 113 0.95 -28.56 -3.49
N THR A 114 0.48 -29.77 -3.76
CA THR A 114 1.36 -30.93 -3.98
C THR A 114 2.17 -30.73 -5.26
N VAL A 115 3.50 -30.68 -5.14
CA VAL A 115 4.41 -30.55 -6.29
C VAL A 115 5.41 -31.70 -6.31
N ARG A 116 5.72 -32.22 -7.51
CA ARG A 116 6.70 -33.29 -7.69
C ARG A 116 8.13 -32.82 -7.43
N HIS A 117 8.95 -33.72 -6.88
CA HIS A 117 10.38 -33.50 -6.63
C HIS A 117 11.12 -33.02 -7.87
N GLU A 118 12.18 -32.25 -7.65
CA GLU A 118 13.04 -31.80 -8.72
C GLU A 118 13.78 -32.96 -9.40
N SER A 119 14.04 -32.80 -10.70
CA SER A 119 14.78 -33.77 -11.49
C SER A 119 15.89 -33.06 -12.25
N LYS A 120 17.07 -33.69 -12.34
CA LYS A 120 18.20 -33.19 -13.15
C LYS A 120 17.88 -32.99 -14.63
N TYR A 121 16.80 -33.60 -15.11
CA TYR A 121 16.32 -33.48 -16.50
C TYR A 121 15.31 -32.34 -16.72
N SER A 122 14.97 -31.55 -15.68
CA SER A 122 14.00 -30.44 -15.79
C SER A 122 14.49 -29.35 -16.73
N GLY A 123 13.68 -28.98 -17.73
CA GLY A 123 14.01 -27.92 -18.70
C GLY A 123 15.08 -28.30 -19.74
N ARG A 124 15.51 -29.56 -19.81
CA ARG A 124 16.49 -30.02 -20.79
C ARG A 124 15.87 -30.12 -22.18
N LYS A 125 16.51 -29.54 -23.20
CA LYS A 125 16.11 -29.70 -24.61
C LYS A 125 16.16 -31.18 -24.98
N ARG A 126 15.06 -31.72 -25.54
CA ARG A 126 15.02 -33.08 -26.05
C ARG A 126 15.83 -33.14 -27.36
N LYS A 127 16.58 -34.22 -27.57
CA LYS A 127 17.24 -34.47 -28.86
C LYS A 127 16.15 -34.59 -29.93
N GLN A 128 16.32 -33.93 -31.07
CA GLN A 128 15.51 -34.25 -32.26
C GLN A 128 15.83 -35.70 -32.61
N LYS A 129 14.80 -36.54 -32.60
CA LYS A 129 14.86 -37.85 -33.23
C LYS A 129 14.44 -37.61 -34.68
N PHE A 130 15.35 -37.86 -35.61
CA PHE A 130 14.99 -38.13 -36.99
C PHE A 130 14.78 -39.63 -37.10
#